data_AF-A0A7Y5U3C5-F1
#
_entry.id   AF-A0A7Y5U3C5-F1
#
_cell.length_a   1.000
_cell.length_b   1.000
_cell.length_c   1.000
_cell.angle_alpha   90.00
_cell.angle_beta   90.00
_cell.angle_gamma   90.00
#
_symmetry.space_group_name_H-M   'P 1'
#
loop_
_entity.id
_entity.type
_entity.pdbx_description
1 polymer ?
#
loop_
_entity_poly.entity_id
_entity_poly.type
_entity_poly.pdbx_seq_one_letter_code
_entity_poly.pdbx_strand_id
1 'polypeptide(L)'
;LFQFGLLDQGWWPDGLYTAPTDEALAFDIQKTKDLGFNVIRKHVKVEPARWYYHADRLGMLVWQDMPSGNNKGADAEANFKRELQDVIDTLRNHPSIVMWVPFNEGWGQHKTPDYVSWLKAYDTTRLVNNTSGWTDAKVGDVADLHAYPGPAMPPVEKERAAMLGEFGGLGLPIETHTWVDKGNWGYRSYSTLDELNAAFRDLLTQLRLHIGDGLASAIYTQTTDVEVEVNGVMTYDRAVTKLSPDTVAAIRRVYAPPPTIRHVVTASDRTPATWRYTTTQPSGNWFDASFDDAAWTAGTSGFGATGTRFANVGTPWTSSDIWLRRAVDVAAVPDAPYLRVFHDDDAQVYVNGTLVAQLAGANAGFAYVPLTGAARTALQPGKNVIAVHAHQTRGGQFIDVGLADVTERSR
;
A
#
# COMPACT_ATOMS: atom_id res chain seq x y z
N LEU A 1 13.25 -12.48 -3.02
CA LEU A 1 13.21 -11.37 -4.00
C LEU A 1 12.04 -10.49 -3.64
N PHE A 2 12.22 -9.16 -3.51
CA PHE A 2 11.08 -8.24 -3.40
C PHE A 2 10.57 -7.91 -4.80
N GLN A 3 9.26 -8.03 -5.02
CA GLN A 3 8.64 -7.75 -6.31
C GLN A 3 8.07 -6.32 -6.28
N PHE A 4 8.65 -5.42 -7.07
CA PHE A 4 8.19 -4.04 -7.17
C PHE A 4 7.88 -3.72 -8.62
N GLY A 5 6.62 -3.39 -8.88
CA GLY A 5 6.09 -3.31 -10.24
C GLY A 5 5.13 -2.19 -10.50
N LEU A 6 4.62 -2.21 -11.73
CA LEU A 6 3.57 -1.31 -12.20
C LEU A 6 2.30 -2.09 -12.51
N LEU A 7 1.16 -1.48 -12.23
CA LEU A 7 -0.13 -1.92 -12.75
C LEU A 7 -0.16 -1.56 -14.24
N ASP A 8 -0.42 -2.55 -15.09
CA ASP A 8 -0.49 -2.37 -16.54
C ASP A 8 -1.89 -2.76 -17.03
N GLN A 9 -2.69 -1.75 -17.36
CA GLN A 9 -4.05 -1.92 -17.88
C GLN A 9 -4.08 -2.23 -19.39
N GLY A 10 -2.97 -2.01 -20.11
CA GLY A 10 -2.87 -2.30 -21.54
C GLY A 10 -3.78 -1.44 -22.45
N TRP A 11 -3.99 -0.17 -22.08
CA TRP A 11 -4.74 0.80 -22.90
C TRP A 11 -3.82 1.60 -23.81
N TRP A 12 -4.35 1.94 -24.99
CA TRP A 12 -3.66 2.64 -26.08
C TRP A 12 -4.56 3.74 -26.64
N PRO A 13 -4.05 4.96 -26.88
CA PRO A 13 -4.86 6.08 -27.37
C PRO A 13 -5.66 5.77 -28.64
N ASP A 14 -5.04 5.11 -29.62
CA ASP A 14 -5.69 4.86 -30.92
C ASP A 14 -6.56 3.60 -30.90
N GLY A 15 -6.02 2.51 -30.34
CA GLY A 15 -6.61 1.17 -30.41
C GLY A 15 -7.40 0.74 -29.17
N LEU A 16 -7.46 1.59 -28.14
CA LEU A 16 -7.95 1.29 -26.79
C LEU A 16 -7.32 0.01 -26.24
N TYR A 17 -7.93 -1.15 -26.45
CA TYR A 17 -7.39 -2.44 -26.01
C TYR A 17 -6.32 -3.05 -26.93
N THR A 18 -6.06 -2.46 -28.09
CA THR A 18 -5.14 -3.01 -29.10
C THR A 18 -3.88 -2.17 -29.20
N ALA A 19 -2.72 -2.80 -28.96
CA ALA A 19 -1.43 -2.16 -29.19
C ALA A 19 -1.21 -1.86 -30.69
N PRO A 20 -0.59 -0.73 -31.05
CA PRO A 20 -0.43 -0.35 -32.46
C PRO A 20 0.57 -1.23 -33.20
N THR A 21 1.61 -1.72 -32.53
CA THR A 21 2.62 -2.61 -33.12
C THR A 21 3.21 -3.58 -32.09
N ASP A 22 3.98 -4.56 -32.55
CA ASP A 22 4.73 -5.48 -31.68
C ASP A 22 5.81 -4.75 -30.88
N GLU A 23 6.46 -3.76 -31.49
CA GLU A 23 7.46 -2.92 -30.84
C GLU A 23 6.85 -2.10 -29.71
N ALA A 24 5.59 -1.68 -29.84
CA ALA A 24 4.88 -0.97 -28.78
C ALA A 24 4.66 -1.87 -27.54
N LEU A 25 4.32 -3.15 -27.75
CA LEU A 25 4.22 -4.13 -26.65
C LEU A 25 5.57 -4.28 -25.93
N ALA A 26 6.67 -4.41 -26.69
CA ALA A 26 8.01 -4.51 -26.13
C ALA A 26 8.47 -3.23 -25.44
N PHE A 27 8.07 -2.06 -25.95
CA PHE A 27 8.43 -0.75 -25.42
C PHE A 27 7.95 -0.57 -23.98
N ASP A 28 6.67 -0.80 -23.70
CA ASP A 28 6.13 -0.62 -22.34
C ASP A 28 6.85 -1.55 -21.34
N ILE A 29 7.12 -2.80 -21.71
CA ILE A 29 7.85 -3.77 -20.86
C ILE A 29 9.30 -3.33 -20.61
N GLN A 30 10.02 -2.95 -21.68
CA GLN A 30 11.41 -2.48 -21.56
C GLN A 30 11.48 -1.21 -20.72
N LYS A 31 10.53 -0.29 -20.90
CA LYS A 31 10.49 0.96 -20.16
C LYS A 31 10.23 0.74 -18.68
N THR A 32 9.32 -0.16 -18.32
CA THR A 32 9.11 -0.60 -16.91
C THR A 32 10.42 -1.13 -16.31
N LYS A 33 11.18 -1.94 -17.06
CA LYS A 33 12.49 -2.43 -16.62
C LYS A 33 13.53 -1.31 -16.44
N ASP A 34 13.61 -0.38 -17.39
CA ASP A 34 14.58 0.73 -17.36
C ASP A 34 14.37 1.67 -16.16
N LEU A 35 13.09 1.87 -15.80
CA LEU A 35 12.66 2.61 -14.62
C LEU A 35 12.97 1.87 -13.30
N GLY A 36 13.44 0.63 -13.37
CA GLY A 36 13.92 -0.15 -12.23
C GLY A 36 12.90 -1.09 -11.62
N PHE A 37 11.73 -1.26 -12.22
CA PHE A 37 10.74 -2.24 -11.78
C PHE A 37 11.09 -3.65 -12.27
N ASN A 38 10.64 -4.68 -11.55
CA ASN A 38 10.95 -6.09 -11.86
C ASN A 38 9.72 -7.00 -12.02
N VAL A 39 8.51 -6.45 -11.86
CA VAL A 39 7.25 -7.15 -12.11
C VAL A 39 6.26 -6.22 -12.81
N ILE A 40 5.40 -6.79 -13.64
CA ILE A 40 4.21 -6.15 -14.19
C ILE A 40 2.99 -6.92 -13.67
N ARG A 41 2.02 -6.23 -13.10
CA ARG A 41 0.70 -6.81 -12.87
C ARG A 41 -0.19 -6.45 -14.05
N LYS A 42 -0.48 -7.43 -14.91
CA LYS A 42 -1.38 -7.24 -16.04
C LYS A 42 -2.80 -7.23 -15.51
N HIS A 43 -3.40 -6.04 -15.47
CA HIS A 43 -4.64 -5.80 -14.77
C HIS A 43 -5.86 -6.20 -15.61
N VAL A 44 -6.68 -7.12 -15.07
CA VAL A 44 -7.97 -7.60 -15.62
C VAL A 44 -8.02 -7.75 -17.15
N LYS A 45 -6.92 -8.18 -17.76
CA LYS A 45 -6.76 -8.28 -19.21
C LYS A 45 -5.82 -9.42 -19.55
N VAL A 46 -6.05 -10.10 -20.68
CA VAL A 46 -5.10 -11.05 -21.26
C VAL A 46 -4.55 -10.45 -22.55
N GLU A 47 -3.23 -10.28 -22.63
CA GLU A 47 -2.57 -9.76 -23.84
C GLU A 47 -2.38 -10.87 -24.90
N PRO A 48 -2.09 -10.53 -26.17
CA PRO A 48 -1.61 -11.51 -27.14
C PRO A 48 -0.32 -12.20 -26.67
N ALA A 49 -0.11 -13.46 -27.10
CA ALA A 49 1.08 -14.26 -26.77
C ALA A 49 2.43 -13.54 -27.01
N ARG A 50 2.46 -12.60 -27.97
CA ARG A 50 3.62 -11.74 -28.25
C ARG A 50 4.05 -10.88 -27.07
N TRP A 51 3.12 -10.37 -26.26
CA TRP A 51 3.44 -9.59 -25.08
C TRP A 51 4.18 -10.43 -24.02
N TYR A 52 3.67 -11.64 -23.74
CA TYR A 52 4.34 -12.58 -22.80
C TYR A 52 5.69 -13.07 -23.33
N TYR A 53 5.82 -13.28 -24.64
CA TYR A 53 7.12 -13.56 -25.27
C TYR A 53 8.13 -12.45 -24.99
N HIS A 54 7.73 -11.18 -25.10
CA HIS A 54 8.60 -10.06 -24.76
C HIS A 54 8.90 -9.99 -23.26
N ALA A 55 7.92 -10.27 -22.39
CA ALA A 55 8.14 -10.35 -20.94
C ALA A 55 9.17 -11.43 -20.59
N ASP A 56 9.06 -12.63 -21.18
CA ASP A 56 10.03 -13.72 -21.02
C ASP A 56 11.43 -13.30 -21.48
N ARG A 57 11.52 -12.73 -22.69
CA ARG A 57 12.79 -12.32 -23.31
C ARG A 57 13.50 -11.19 -22.57
N LEU A 58 12.74 -10.25 -22.02
CA LEU A 58 13.25 -9.10 -21.28
C LEU A 58 13.46 -9.42 -19.80
N GLY A 59 13.02 -10.58 -19.32
CA GLY A 59 13.19 -11.02 -17.93
C GLY A 59 12.35 -10.21 -16.97
N MET A 60 11.09 -9.95 -17.33
CA MET A 60 10.09 -9.28 -16.49
C MET A 60 9.18 -10.32 -15.83
N LEU A 61 8.94 -10.20 -14.53
CA LEU A 61 7.95 -11.05 -13.86
C LEU A 61 6.54 -10.55 -14.18
N VAL A 62 5.57 -11.44 -14.24
CA VAL A 62 4.16 -11.12 -14.54
C VAL A 62 3.24 -11.72 -13.48
N TRP A 63 2.37 -10.89 -12.92
CA TRP A 63 1.14 -11.34 -12.29
C TRP A 63 0.04 -11.22 -13.32
N GLN A 64 -0.61 -12.34 -13.63
CA GLN A 64 -1.64 -12.38 -14.65
C GLN A 64 -3.02 -12.40 -14.00
N ASP A 65 -3.74 -11.30 -14.14
CA ASP A 65 -5.14 -11.23 -13.73
C ASP A 65 -6.06 -11.91 -14.75
N MET A 66 -7.15 -12.48 -14.26
CA MET A 66 -8.28 -12.84 -15.11
C MET A 66 -9.13 -11.59 -15.42
N PRO A 67 -9.62 -11.41 -16.66
CA PRO A 67 -10.63 -10.40 -16.95
C PRO A 67 -11.86 -10.58 -16.06
N SER A 68 -12.31 -9.48 -15.46
CA SER A 68 -13.47 -9.49 -14.57
C SER A 68 -14.76 -9.27 -15.36
N GLY A 69 -15.74 -10.17 -15.17
CA GLY A 69 -17.07 -10.06 -15.75
C GLY A 69 -18.16 -10.01 -14.67
N ASN A 70 -19.40 -9.75 -15.07
CA ASN A 70 -20.56 -9.95 -14.19
C ASN A 70 -20.84 -11.46 -14.08
N ASN A 71 -20.02 -12.17 -13.30
CA ASN A 71 -20.01 -13.63 -13.17
C ASN A 71 -21.19 -14.17 -12.32
N LYS A 72 -22.40 -13.66 -12.55
CA LYS A 72 -23.62 -14.04 -11.81
C LYS A 72 -24.40 -15.09 -12.57
N GLY A 73 -24.72 -16.19 -11.89
CA GLY A 73 -25.54 -17.28 -12.43
C GLY A 73 -24.72 -18.40 -13.08
N ALA A 74 -25.30 -19.59 -13.15
CA ALA A 74 -24.58 -20.83 -13.49
C ALA A 74 -23.81 -20.77 -14.82
N ASP A 75 -24.38 -20.18 -15.86
CA ASP A 75 -23.73 -20.06 -17.18
C ASP A 75 -22.50 -19.15 -17.13
N ALA A 76 -22.58 -18.03 -16.41
CA ALA A 76 -21.47 -17.09 -16.27
C ALA A 76 -20.33 -17.70 -15.44
N GLU A 77 -20.66 -18.42 -14.37
CA GLU A 77 -19.67 -19.18 -13.58
C GLU A 77 -18.97 -20.27 -14.41
N ALA A 78 -19.74 -21.01 -15.22
CA ALA A 78 -19.20 -22.04 -16.10
C ALA A 78 -18.29 -21.44 -17.20
N ASN A 79 -18.68 -20.29 -17.77
CA ASN A 79 -17.86 -19.56 -18.73
C ASN A 79 -16.55 -19.07 -18.09
N PHE A 80 -16.63 -18.44 -16.92
CA PHE A 80 -15.45 -17.95 -16.21
C PHE A 80 -14.46 -19.08 -15.90
N LYS A 81 -14.95 -20.23 -15.41
CA LYS A 81 -14.09 -21.39 -15.15
C LYS A 81 -13.42 -21.92 -16.41
N ARG A 82 -14.17 -22.05 -17.51
CA ARG A 82 -13.63 -22.49 -18.80
C ARG A 82 -12.57 -21.51 -19.30
N GLU A 83 -12.87 -20.22 -19.32
CA GLU A 83 -11.96 -19.19 -19.83
C GLU A 83 -10.70 -19.06 -18.98
N LEU A 84 -10.83 -19.16 -17.64
CA LEU A 84 -9.67 -19.23 -16.74
C LEU A 84 -8.78 -20.44 -17.06
N GLN A 85 -9.38 -21.60 -17.32
CA GLN A 85 -8.63 -22.79 -17.75
C GLN A 85 -7.94 -22.55 -19.11
N ASP A 86 -8.64 -21.98 -20.09
CA ASP A 86 -8.10 -21.69 -21.42
C ASP A 86 -6.91 -20.71 -21.35
N VAL A 87 -7.01 -19.68 -20.51
CA VAL A 87 -5.92 -18.73 -20.23
C VAL A 87 -4.69 -19.46 -19.70
N ILE A 88 -4.86 -20.34 -18.71
CA ILE A 88 -3.74 -21.09 -18.12
C ILE A 88 -3.15 -22.07 -19.13
N ASP A 89 -3.97 -22.85 -19.83
CA ASP A 89 -3.50 -23.83 -20.81
C ASP A 89 -2.72 -23.17 -21.95
N THR A 90 -3.13 -21.96 -22.34
CA THR A 90 -2.46 -21.16 -23.36
C THR A 90 -1.14 -20.57 -22.84
N LEU A 91 -1.11 -20.08 -21.59
CA LEU A 91 -0.03 -19.23 -21.11
C LEU A 91 0.95 -19.88 -20.12
N ARG A 92 0.65 -21.07 -19.59
CA ARG A 92 1.48 -21.75 -18.56
C ARG A 92 2.92 -22.05 -18.97
N ASN A 93 3.25 -21.96 -20.26
CA ASN A 93 4.62 -22.14 -20.75
C ASN A 93 5.45 -20.85 -20.71
N HIS A 94 4.86 -19.70 -20.37
CA HIS A 94 5.58 -18.44 -20.17
C HIS A 94 6.20 -18.41 -18.76
N PRO A 95 7.53 -18.50 -18.62
CA PRO A 95 8.19 -18.45 -17.32
C PRO A 95 8.10 -17.07 -16.63
N SER A 96 7.81 -16.01 -17.38
CA SER A 96 7.56 -14.67 -16.80
C SER A 96 6.37 -14.67 -15.85
N ILE A 97 5.32 -15.45 -16.13
CA ILE A 97 4.14 -15.53 -15.26
C ILE A 97 4.53 -16.28 -14.00
N VAL A 98 4.47 -15.61 -12.86
CA VAL A 98 4.79 -16.18 -11.55
C VAL A 98 3.60 -16.29 -10.62
N MET A 99 2.47 -15.68 -10.98
CA MET A 99 1.28 -15.64 -10.17
C MET A 99 0.01 -15.53 -11.01
N TRP A 100 -1.02 -16.30 -10.63
CA TRP A 100 -2.37 -16.19 -11.15
C TRP A 100 -3.28 -15.42 -10.19
N VAL A 101 -4.05 -14.49 -10.73
CA VAL A 101 -4.97 -13.63 -9.97
C VAL A 101 -6.39 -13.78 -10.55
N PRO A 102 -7.23 -14.72 -10.06
CA PRO A 102 -8.57 -14.91 -10.62
C PRO A 102 -9.52 -13.73 -10.38
N PHE A 103 -9.32 -12.90 -9.35
CA PHE A 103 -10.25 -11.82 -9.02
C PHE A 103 -9.51 -10.53 -8.61
N ASN A 104 -10.16 -9.39 -8.82
CA ASN A 104 -9.70 -8.08 -8.41
C ASN A 104 -10.81 -7.37 -7.62
N GLU A 105 -10.54 -6.91 -6.40
CA GLU A 105 -11.43 -6.02 -5.63
C GLU A 105 -12.88 -6.52 -5.43
N GLY A 106 -13.12 -7.83 -5.53
CA GLY A 106 -14.47 -8.40 -5.48
C GLY A 106 -15.24 -8.37 -6.80
N TRP A 107 -14.66 -7.85 -7.88
CA TRP A 107 -15.30 -7.73 -9.19
C TRP A 107 -15.59 -9.10 -9.79
N GLY A 108 -16.88 -9.44 -9.91
CA GLY A 108 -17.30 -10.76 -10.38
C GLY A 108 -16.84 -11.91 -9.48
N GLN A 109 -16.43 -11.64 -8.24
CA GLN A 109 -15.88 -12.63 -7.33
C GLN A 109 -16.96 -13.58 -6.85
N HIS A 110 -16.69 -14.88 -6.96
CA HIS A 110 -17.59 -15.96 -6.55
C HIS A 110 -16.77 -17.23 -6.31
N LYS A 111 -17.22 -18.09 -5.39
CA LYS A 111 -16.60 -19.41 -5.11
C LYS A 111 -15.07 -19.38 -4.99
N THR A 112 -14.51 -18.30 -4.43
CA THR A 112 -13.06 -18.07 -4.39
C THR A 112 -12.27 -19.25 -3.82
N PRO A 113 -12.67 -19.89 -2.69
CA PRO A 113 -11.97 -21.08 -2.19
C PRO A 113 -11.93 -22.24 -3.20
N ASP A 114 -13.00 -22.47 -3.96
CA ASP A 114 -13.07 -23.55 -4.94
C ASP A 114 -12.12 -23.28 -6.12
N TYR A 115 -12.12 -22.05 -6.64
CA TYR A 115 -11.19 -21.67 -7.72
C TYR A 115 -9.74 -21.73 -7.29
N VAL A 116 -9.41 -21.26 -6.09
CA VAL A 116 -8.04 -21.31 -5.58
C VAL A 116 -7.59 -22.75 -5.37
N SER A 117 -8.44 -23.60 -4.79
CA SER A 117 -8.14 -25.03 -4.62
C SER A 117 -7.90 -25.72 -5.97
N TRP A 118 -8.77 -25.46 -6.95
CA TRP A 118 -8.62 -25.99 -8.31
C TRP A 118 -7.37 -25.46 -9.00
N LEU A 119 -7.10 -24.15 -8.96
CA LEU A 119 -5.92 -23.52 -9.57
C LEU A 119 -4.63 -24.13 -9.04
N LYS A 120 -4.50 -24.27 -7.71
CA LYS A 120 -3.32 -24.85 -7.07
C LYS A 120 -3.12 -26.33 -7.42
N ALA A 121 -4.20 -27.05 -7.72
CA ALA A 121 -4.12 -28.44 -8.21
C ALA A 121 -3.83 -28.52 -9.72
N TYR A 122 -4.31 -27.55 -10.50
CA TYR A 122 -4.23 -27.54 -11.96
C TYR A 122 -2.87 -27.04 -12.47
N ASP A 123 -2.36 -25.93 -11.91
CA ASP A 123 -1.00 -25.44 -12.14
C ASP A 123 -0.25 -25.36 -10.81
N THR A 124 0.55 -26.39 -10.55
CA THR A 124 1.34 -26.53 -9.30
C THR A 124 2.64 -25.71 -9.30
N THR A 125 2.92 -24.96 -10.36
CA THR A 125 4.20 -24.27 -10.56
C THR A 125 4.19 -22.79 -10.18
N ARG A 126 3.02 -22.20 -9.95
CA ARG A 126 2.82 -20.76 -9.72
C ARG A 126 2.05 -20.47 -8.44
N LEU A 127 2.21 -19.25 -7.93
CA LEU A 127 1.45 -18.75 -6.78
C LEU A 127 0.02 -18.38 -7.18
N VAL A 128 -0.91 -18.42 -6.24
CA VAL A 128 -2.28 -17.96 -6.43
C VAL A 128 -2.63 -16.84 -5.45
N ASN A 129 -2.91 -15.65 -5.99
CA ASN A 129 -3.49 -14.54 -5.25
C ASN A 129 -5.00 -14.55 -5.41
N ASN A 130 -5.71 -14.97 -4.36
CA ASN A 130 -7.14 -15.32 -4.44
C ASN A 130 -8.03 -14.17 -4.92
N THR A 131 -7.69 -12.94 -4.54
CA THR A 131 -8.30 -11.70 -5.00
C THR A 131 -7.32 -10.57 -4.69
N SER A 132 -6.90 -9.82 -5.70
CA SER A 132 -6.03 -8.66 -5.45
C SER A 132 -6.84 -7.56 -4.78
N GLY A 133 -6.28 -6.94 -3.73
CA GLY A 133 -6.91 -5.85 -3.02
C GLY A 133 -7.95 -6.29 -1.99
N TRP A 134 -9.22 -6.06 -2.28
CA TRP A 134 -10.31 -6.17 -1.31
C TRP A 134 -10.92 -7.57 -1.26
N THR A 135 -11.71 -7.84 -0.22
CA THR A 135 -12.56 -9.04 -0.12
C THR A 135 -11.79 -10.38 -0.09
N ASP A 136 -10.59 -10.36 0.50
CA ASP A 136 -9.74 -11.53 0.73
C ASP A 136 -10.52 -12.70 1.37
N ALA A 137 -10.57 -13.83 0.67
CA ALA A 137 -11.26 -15.04 1.12
C ALA A 137 -10.40 -15.91 2.07
N LYS A 138 -9.21 -15.43 2.47
CA LYS A 138 -8.30 -16.12 3.40
C LYS A 138 -7.80 -17.47 2.90
N VAL A 139 -7.59 -17.58 1.58
CA VAL A 139 -7.07 -18.76 0.89
C VAL A 139 -5.95 -18.38 -0.08
N GLY A 140 -5.25 -19.38 -0.62
CA GLY A 140 -4.17 -19.16 -1.59
C GLY A 140 -2.85 -18.86 -0.89
N ASP A 141 -1.94 -18.21 -1.61
CA ASP A 141 -0.56 -17.98 -1.16
C ASP A 141 -0.31 -16.53 -0.71
N VAL A 142 -1.29 -15.65 -0.91
CA VAL A 142 -1.15 -14.21 -0.77
C VAL A 142 -2.28 -13.63 0.08
N ALA A 143 -1.92 -12.73 0.98
CA ALA A 143 -2.80 -11.74 1.59
C ALA A 143 -2.50 -10.40 0.90
N ASP A 144 -3.41 -9.94 0.06
CA ASP A 144 -3.25 -8.72 -0.74
C ASP A 144 -4.07 -7.56 -0.13
N LEU A 145 -3.65 -6.33 -0.39
CA LEU A 145 -4.46 -5.13 -0.20
C LEU A 145 -4.12 -4.06 -1.25
N HIS A 146 -5.04 -3.12 -1.48
CA HIS A 146 -4.79 -1.91 -2.26
C HIS A 146 -4.78 -0.67 -1.36
N ALA A 147 -3.79 0.22 -1.41
CA ALA A 147 -3.77 1.39 -0.53
C ALA A 147 -3.47 2.67 -1.30
N TYR A 148 -4.46 3.53 -1.44
CA TYR A 148 -4.34 4.79 -2.16
C TYR A 148 -4.38 6.00 -1.19
N PRO A 149 -3.36 6.87 -1.17
CA PRO A 149 -2.10 6.75 -1.92
C PRO A 149 -1.09 5.76 -1.31
N GLY A 150 -1.30 5.33 -0.07
CA GLY A 150 -0.41 4.36 0.59
C GLY A 150 1.02 4.88 0.81
N PRO A 151 2.03 3.98 0.89
CA PRO A 151 1.87 2.53 0.98
C PRO A 151 1.21 2.11 2.30
N ALA A 152 0.72 0.87 2.34
CA ALA A 152 0.30 0.18 3.55
C ALA A 152 0.64 -1.32 3.37
N MET A 153 0.37 -2.14 4.38
CA MET A 153 0.56 -3.59 4.27
C MET A 153 -0.48 -4.36 5.07
N PRO A 154 -0.87 -5.57 4.62
CA PRO A 154 -1.74 -6.41 5.42
C PRO A 154 -0.96 -6.99 6.60
N PRO A 155 -1.64 -7.50 7.63
CA PRO A 155 -0.97 -8.22 8.70
C PRO A 155 -0.10 -9.34 8.14
N VAL A 156 1.08 -9.52 8.72
CA VAL A 156 1.95 -10.63 8.35
C VAL A 156 1.34 -11.94 8.85
N GLU A 157 1.14 -12.88 7.94
CA GLU A 157 0.63 -14.21 8.23
C GLU A 157 1.75 -15.25 8.13
N LYS A 158 1.55 -16.41 8.77
CA LYS A 158 2.53 -17.50 8.74
C LYS A 158 2.59 -18.21 7.39
N GLU A 159 1.45 -18.34 6.72
CA GLU A 159 1.26 -19.21 5.55
C GLU A 159 1.08 -18.45 4.23
N ARG A 160 0.80 -17.14 4.29
CA ARG A 160 0.56 -16.29 3.12
C ARG A 160 1.46 -15.07 3.13
N ALA A 161 1.95 -14.70 1.96
CA ALA A 161 2.77 -13.51 1.78
C ALA A 161 1.91 -12.24 1.89
N ALA A 162 2.35 -11.26 2.68
CA ALA A 162 1.74 -9.93 2.74
C ALA A 162 2.14 -9.11 1.51
N MET A 163 1.16 -8.73 0.69
CA MET A 163 1.37 -8.05 -0.59
C MET A 163 0.55 -6.77 -0.70
N LEU A 164 1.08 -5.79 -1.44
CA LEU A 164 0.44 -4.53 -1.77
C LEU A 164 0.12 -4.52 -3.27
N GLY A 165 -1.05 -5.02 -3.65
CA GLY A 165 -1.42 -5.28 -5.04
C GLY A 165 -1.70 -4.03 -5.87
N GLU A 166 -1.95 -2.88 -5.22
CA GLU A 166 -2.02 -1.54 -5.80
C GLU A 166 -1.72 -0.46 -4.75
N PHE A 167 -0.97 0.58 -5.11
CA PHE A 167 -0.83 1.79 -4.31
C PHE A 167 -0.36 2.98 -5.15
N GLY A 168 -0.27 4.15 -4.52
CA GLY A 168 0.22 5.38 -5.13
C GLY A 168 -0.91 6.16 -5.79
N GLY A 169 -0.96 6.14 -7.11
CA GLY A 169 -1.97 6.89 -7.84
C GLY A 169 -1.77 8.41 -7.78
N LEU A 170 -0.50 8.84 -7.89
CA LEU A 170 -0.13 10.24 -7.91
C LEU A 170 -0.40 10.85 -9.29
N GLY A 171 -1.45 11.66 -9.39
CA GLY A 171 -1.94 12.27 -10.63
C GLY A 171 -1.21 13.55 -11.00
N LEU A 172 -0.78 13.65 -12.24
CA LEU A 172 -0.25 14.88 -12.84
C LEU A 172 -0.69 14.93 -14.31
N PRO A 173 -1.72 15.73 -14.66
CA PRO A 173 -2.07 15.95 -16.06
C PRO A 173 -0.94 16.77 -16.72
N ILE A 174 -0.44 16.29 -17.85
CA ILE A 174 0.49 17.05 -18.70
C ILE A 174 -0.29 17.56 -19.90
N GLU A 175 -0.36 18.88 -20.05
CA GLU A 175 -1.08 19.54 -21.15
C GLU A 175 -0.63 18.97 -22.51
N THR A 176 -1.57 18.83 -23.44
CA THR A 176 -1.40 18.22 -24.78
C THR A 176 -1.10 16.71 -24.82
N HIS A 177 -0.92 16.05 -23.66
CA HIS A 177 -0.66 14.61 -23.55
C HIS A 177 -1.74 13.84 -22.78
N THR A 178 -2.90 14.47 -22.57
CA THR A 178 -4.09 13.88 -21.92
C THR A 178 -5.10 13.40 -22.96
N TRP A 179 -5.88 12.38 -22.62
CA TRP A 179 -6.98 11.92 -23.49
C TRP A 179 -8.07 12.98 -23.70
N VAL A 180 -8.37 13.73 -22.63
CA VAL A 180 -9.30 14.85 -22.63
C VAL A 180 -8.69 16.04 -21.90
N ASP A 181 -9.05 17.25 -22.30
CA ASP A 181 -8.45 18.48 -21.76
C ASP A 181 -8.77 18.75 -20.29
N LYS A 182 -9.91 18.21 -19.79
CA LYS A 182 -10.45 18.50 -18.44
C LYS A 182 -11.07 17.27 -17.82
N GLY A 183 -11.21 17.29 -16.48
CA GLY A 183 -11.80 16.18 -15.73
C GLY A 183 -10.82 15.05 -15.43
N ASN A 184 -9.52 15.27 -15.69
CA ASN A 184 -8.47 14.34 -15.34
C ASN A 184 -8.33 14.25 -13.81
N TRP A 185 -8.11 13.04 -13.32
CA TRP A 185 -8.03 12.76 -11.89
C TRP A 185 -6.88 11.81 -11.56
N GLY A 186 -6.48 11.82 -10.30
CA GLY A 186 -5.64 10.82 -9.66
C GLY A 186 -6.02 10.76 -8.18
N TYR A 187 -5.53 9.75 -7.46
CA TYR A 187 -5.81 9.59 -6.03
C TYR A 187 -5.19 10.72 -5.19
N ARG A 188 -4.10 11.31 -5.68
CA ARG A 188 -3.58 12.59 -5.19
C ARG A 188 -3.01 13.41 -6.35
N SER A 189 -3.48 14.64 -6.52
CA SER A 189 -3.09 15.50 -7.64
C SER A 189 -1.93 16.43 -7.31
N TYR A 190 -1.06 16.64 -8.29
CA TYR A 190 0.08 17.56 -8.25
C TYR A 190 0.04 18.50 -9.45
N SER A 191 0.75 19.63 -9.35
CA SER A 191 0.79 20.64 -10.41
C SER A 191 2.10 20.62 -11.19
N THR A 192 3.16 20.03 -10.64
CA THR A 192 4.48 19.99 -11.26
C THR A 192 5.14 18.62 -11.17
N LEU A 193 6.08 18.35 -12.07
CA LEU A 193 6.91 17.14 -12.02
C LEU A 193 7.77 17.08 -10.74
N ASP A 194 8.23 18.22 -10.23
CA ASP A 194 9.06 18.25 -9.01
C ASP A 194 8.24 17.83 -7.78
N GLU A 195 7.02 18.34 -7.64
CA GLU A 195 6.09 17.93 -6.58
C GLU A 195 5.73 16.45 -6.68
N LEU A 196 5.40 15.98 -7.90
CA LEU A 196 5.10 14.57 -8.16
C LEU A 196 6.27 13.67 -7.75
N ASN A 197 7.49 14.02 -8.17
CA ASN A 197 8.68 13.23 -7.90
C ASN A 197 9.11 13.27 -6.43
N ALA A 198 8.91 14.41 -5.74
CA ALA A 198 9.09 14.48 -4.29
C ALA A 198 8.15 13.51 -3.56
N ALA A 199 6.84 13.58 -3.88
CA ALA A 199 5.86 12.69 -3.30
C ALA A 199 6.10 11.21 -3.62
N PHE A 200 6.54 10.89 -4.85
CA PHE A 200 6.89 9.52 -5.22
C PHE A 200 8.06 9.00 -4.36
N ARG A 201 9.11 9.80 -4.14
CA ARG A 201 10.23 9.42 -3.26
C ARG A 201 9.82 9.26 -1.80
N ASP A 202 8.86 10.03 -1.33
CA ASP A 202 8.28 9.85 0.02
C ASP A 202 7.54 8.50 0.12
N LEU A 203 6.75 8.13 -0.90
CA LEU A 203 6.14 6.80 -0.97
C LEU A 203 7.19 5.69 -0.93
N LEU A 204 8.30 5.83 -1.67
CA LEU A 204 9.37 4.83 -1.68
C LEU A 204 10.08 4.71 -0.33
N THR A 205 10.20 5.82 0.41
CA THR A 205 10.77 5.85 1.76
C THR A 205 9.87 5.07 2.73
N GLN A 206 8.57 5.33 2.72
CA GLN A 206 7.60 4.57 3.52
C GLN A 206 7.57 3.09 3.10
N LEU A 207 7.61 2.82 1.78
CA LEU A 207 7.58 1.46 1.25
C LEU A 207 8.76 0.64 1.79
N ARG A 208 9.97 1.20 1.79
CA ARG A 208 11.15 0.52 2.37
C ARG A 208 10.95 0.11 3.83
N LEU A 209 10.25 0.93 4.63
CA LEU A 209 9.96 0.62 6.03
C LEU A 209 8.96 -0.52 6.15
N HIS A 210 7.94 -0.57 5.29
CA HIS A 210 7.02 -1.72 5.21
C HIS A 210 7.71 -3.01 4.76
N ILE A 211 8.70 -2.95 3.86
CA ILE A 211 9.50 -4.13 3.49
C ILE A 211 10.29 -4.63 4.71
N GLY A 212 10.87 -3.72 5.49
CA GLY A 212 11.50 -4.07 6.77
C GLY A 212 10.54 -4.68 7.78
N ASP A 213 9.24 -4.38 7.65
CA ASP A 213 8.17 -4.86 8.52
C ASP A 213 7.47 -6.13 8.04
N GLY A 214 7.85 -6.65 6.86
CA GLY A 214 7.41 -7.94 6.33
C GLY A 214 6.65 -7.89 5.00
N LEU A 215 6.49 -6.73 4.37
CA LEU A 215 5.85 -6.63 3.05
C LEU A 215 6.71 -7.34 1.98
N ALA A 216 6.08 -8.21 1.18
CA ALA A 216 6.75 -9.07 0.22
C ALA A 216 6.74 -8.54 -1.23
N SER A 217 5.79 -7.67 -1.57
CA SER A 217 5.68 -7.05 -2.89
C SER A 217 4.88 -5.75 -2.85
N ALA A 218 5.02 -4.94 -3.91
CA ALA A 218 4.20 -3.76 -4.14
C ALA A 218 4.00 -3.49 -5.65
N ILE A 219 2.83 -3.00 -6.03
CA ILE A 219 2.50 -2.62 -7.41
C ILE A 219 2.02 -1.17 -7.41
N TYR A 220 2.79 -0.28 -8.05
CA TYR A 220 2.39 1.12 -8.19
C TYR A 220 1.41 1.30 -9.35
N THR A 221 0.32 2.01 -9.10
CA THR A 221 -0.67 2.38 -10.12
C THR A 221 -0.24 3.72 -10.73
N GLN A 222 0.20 3.77 -11.99
CA GLN A 222 0.24 2.70 -13.02
C GLN A 222 1.29 2.96 -14.12
N THR A 223 1.38 2.09 -15.13
CA THR A 223 2.36 2.18 -16.24
C THR A 223 2.18 3.44 -17.08
N THR A 224 0.97 3.71 -17.54
CA THR A 224 0.61 4.92 -18.30
C THR A 224 -0.63 5.56 -17.72
N ASP A 225 -0.87 6.82 -18.04
CA ASP A 225 -2.20 7.38 -17.89
C ASP A 225 -3.19 6.53 -18.70
N VAL A 226 -4.43 6.44 -18.22
CA VAL A 226 -5.51 5.69 -18.87
C VAL A 226 -6.73 6.60 -18.93
N GLU A 227 -7.07 7.05 -20.14
CA GLU A 227 -8.15 8.00 -20.39
C GLU A 227 -8.05 9.25 -19.47
N VAL A 228 -8.94 9.38 -18.48
CA VAL A 228 -8.99 10.49 -17.51
C VAL A 228 -8.17 10.24 -16.25
N GLU A 229 -7.67 9.03 -16.03
CA GLU A 229 -6.87 8.66 -14.87
C GLU A 229 -5.38 8.93 -15.15
N VAL A 230 -4.86 10.05 -14.63
CA VAL A 230 -3.56 10.63 -15.04
C VAL A 230 -2.40 10.39 -14.06
N ASN A 231 -2.44 9.24 -13.38
CA ASN A 231 -1.44 8.80 -12.41
C ASN A 231 -0.39 7.80 -12.94
N GLY A 232 -0.27 7.67 -14.25
CA GLY A 232 0.76 6.86 -14.88
C GLY A 232 2.17 7.39 -14.67
N VAL A 233 3.16 6.49 -14.66
CA VAL A 233 4.58 6.89 -14.73
C VAL A 233 4.95 7.43 -16.12
N MET A 234 4.09 7.23 -17.12
CA MET A 234 4.12 7.85 -18.45
C MET A 234 2.77 8.46 -18.81
N THR A 235 2.77 9.43 -19.71
CA THR A 235 1.53 9.95 -20.33
C THR A 235 0.83 8.89 -21.18
N TYR A 236 -0.45 9.10 -21.52
CA TYR A 236 -1.26 8.09 -22.21
C TYR A 236 -0.69 7.73 -23.58
N ASP A 237 -0.09 8.68 -24.28
CA ASP A 237 0.62 8.52 -25.55
C ASP A 237 2.07 8.05 -25.43
N ARG A 238 2.55 7.78 -24.21
CA ARG A 238 3.95 7.43 -23.87
C ARG A 238 4.98 8.49 -24.25
N ALA A 239 4.57 9.71 -24.64
CA ALA A 239 5.49 10.76 -25.07
C ALA A 239 6.35 11.31 -23.92
N VAL A 240 5.80 11.36 -22.70
CA VAL A 240 6.49 11.90 -21.52
C VAL A 240 6.58 10.83 -20.44
N THR A 241 7.80 10.58 -19.97
CA THR A 241 8.07 9.84 -18.73
C THR A 241 8.06 10.81 -17.56
N LYS A 242 7.20 10.59 -16.56
CA LYS A 242 6.99 11.53 -15.44
C LYS A 242 7.99 11.37 -14.30
N LEU A 243 8.82 10.33 -14.32
CA LEU A 243 9.80 10.03 -13.27
C LEU A 243 11.18 10.61 -13.59
N SER A 244 11.76 11.33 -12.64
CA SER A 244 13.11 11.87 -12.74
C SER A 244 14.19 10.81 -12.50
N PRO A 245 15.46 11.05 -12.93
CA PRO A 245 16.57 10.14 -12.66
C PRO A 245 16.76 9.83 -11.16
N ASP A 246 16.56 10.81 -10.29
CA ASP A 246 16.67 10.63 -8.83
C ASP A 246 15.58 9.71 -8.29
N THR A 247 14.36 9.81 -8.83
CA THR A 247 13.26 8.91 -8.47
C THR A 247 13.54 7.49 -8.97
N VAL A 248 14.08 7.32 -10.18
CA VAL A 248 14.53 6.00 -10.69
C VAL A 248 15.64 5.41 -9.82
N ALA A 249 16.59 6.24 -9.34
CA ALA A 249 17.60 5.80 -8.39
C ALA A 249 16.99 5.37 -7.05
N ALA A 250 15.96 6.08 -6.57
CA ALA A 250 15.22 5.71 -5.36
C ALA A 250 14.45 4.38 -5.53
N ILE A 251 13.84 4.12 -6.70
CA ILE A 251 13.20 2.83 -7.02
C ILE A 251 14.22 1.70 -6.89
N ARG A 252 15.42 1.86 -7.47
CA ARG A 252 16.48 0.85 -7.38
C ARG A 252 16.95 0.61 -5.94
N ARG A 253 16.87 1.63 -5.07
CA ARG A 253 17.20 1.50 -3.65
C ARG A 253 16.19 0.65 -2.88
N VAL A 254 14.96 0.47 -3.35
CA VAL A 254 13.97 -0.43 -2.73
C VAL A 254 14.51 -1.85 -2.58
N TYR A 255 15.33 -2.32 -3.52
CA TYR A 255 15.93 -3.66 -3.49
C TYR A 255 17.21 -3.79 -2.64
N ALA A 256 17.70 -2.71 -2.03
CA ALA A 256 18.76 -2.83 -1.02
C ALA A 256 18.24 -3.64 0.17
N PRO A 257 19.12 -4.30 0.96
CA PRO A 257 18.71 -5.03 2.15
C PRO A 257 17.69 -4.22 2.96
N PRO A 258 16.51 -4.78 3.28
CA PRO A 258 15.48 -4.01 3.93
C PRO A 258 15.93 -3.63 5.34
N PRO A 259 15.48 -2.49 5.88
CA PRO A 259 15.84 -2.08 7.23
C PRO A 259 15.32 -3.12 8.25
N THR A 260 15.95 -3.18 9.42
CA THR A 260 15.40 -3.92 10.56
C THR A 260 14.52 -2.97 11.37
N ILE A 261 13.29 -3.37 11.64
CA ILE A 261 12.32 -2.60 12.42
C ILE A 261 12.13 -3.28 13.78
N ARG A 262 12.53 -2.58 14.85
CA ARG A 262 12.27 -3.01 16.22
C ARG A 262 11.14 -2.18 16.80
N HIS A 263 10.00 -2.82 17.08
CA HIS A 263 8.84 -2.17 17.69
C HIS A 263 9.07 -2.02 19.19
N VAL A 264 9.43 -0.81 19.61
CA VAL A 264 9.70 -0.43 21.01
C VAL A 264 8.40 -0.32 21.79
N VAL A 265 7.39 0.29 21.17
CA VAL A 265 6.02 0.37 21.67
C VAL A 265 5.12 -0.13 20.56
N THR A 266 4.40 -1.22 20.82
CA THR A 266 3.48 -1.82 19.84
C THR A 266 2.18 -1.04 19.73
N ALA A 267 1.68 -0.99 18.49
CA ALA A 267 0.33 -0.58 18.14
C ALA A 267 -0.60 -1.82 18.08
N SER A 268 -1.90 -1.58 17.82
CA SER A 268 -2.97 -2.59 17.84
C SER A 268 -2.80 -3.73 16.84
N ASP A 269 -2.14 -3.51 15.71
CA ASP A 269 -1.91 -4.53 14.68
C ASP A 269 -0.85 -5.58 15.07
N ARG A 270 -0.19 -5.39 16.21
CA ARG A 270 0.78 -6.33 16.77
C ARG A 270 0.31 -6.88 18.10
N THR A 271 0.70 -6.21 19.18
CA THR A 271 0.30 -6.57 20.55
C THR A 271 -0.51 -5.41 21.09
N PRO A 272 -1.85 -5.54 21.11
CA PRO A 272 -2.72 -4.51 21.65
C PRO A 272 -2.36 -4.20 23.10
N ALA A 273 -2.55 -2.94 23.48
CA ALA A 273 -2.21 -2.46 24.81
C ALA A 273 -3.27 -1.52 25.36
N THR A 274 -3.32 -1.40 26.67
CA THR A 274 -4.24 -0.48 27.34
C THR A 274 -3.71 0.96 27.28
N TRP A 275 -4.59 1.88 26.89
CA TRP A 275 -4.42 3.32 26.95
C TRP A 275 -5.47 3.92 27.88
N ARG A 276 -5.18 5.09 28.44
CA ARG A 276 -6.15 5.95 29.11
C ARG A 276 -6.69 6.96 28.10
N TYR A 277 -7.98 7.25 28.12
CA TYR A 277 -8.59 8.20 27.19
C TYR A 277 -9.77 8.98 27.76
N THR A 278 -10.03 10.13 27.15
CA THR A 278 -11.24 10.93 27.31
C THR A 278 -11.65 11.52 25.96
N THR A 279 -12.94 11.76 25.77
CA THR A 279 -13.51 12.46 24.61
C THR A 279 -14.00 13.87 24.95
N THR A 280 -13.74 14.31 26.19
CA THR A 280 -13.97 15.68 26.64
C THR A 280 -12.63 16.36 26.85
N GLN A 281 -12.49 17.59 26.36
CA GLN A 281 -11.25 18.35 26.41
C GLN A 281 -10.68 18.40 27.84
N PRO A 282 -9.48 17.85 28.06
CA PRO A 282 -8.80 17.94 29.35
C PRO A 282 -8.42 19.39 29.69
N SER A 283 -8.38 19.71 30.98
CA SER A 283 -7.80 20.96 31.46
C SER A 283 -6.27 20.85 31.61
N GLY A 284 -5.59 22.01 31.56
CA GLY A 284 -4.15 22.11 31.81
C GLY A 284 -3.28 21.41 30.76
N ASN A 285 -2.03 21.12 31.15
CA ASN A 285 -1.05 20.46 30.29
C ASN A 285 -1.22 18.94 30.33
N TRP A 286 -2.35 18.45 29.82
CA TRP A 286 -2.69 17.03 29.80
C TRP A 286 -1.69 16.16 29.04
N PHE A 287 -0.78 16.73 28.26
CA PHE A 287 0.28 16.01 27.55
C PHE A 287 1.57 15.83 28.38
N ASP A 288 1.68 16.50 29.54
CA ASP A 288 2.88 16.43 30.39
C ASP A 288 3.03 15.05 31.05
N ALA A 289 4.27 14.64 31.31
CA ALA A 289 4.57 13.35 31.92
C ALA A 289 4.02 13.20 33.35
N SER A 290 3.87 14.31 34.08
CA SER A 290 3.37 14.34 35.46
C SER A 290 1.85 14.45 35.58
N PHE A 291 1.12 14.60 34.47
CA PHE A 291 -0.34 14.72 34.50
C PHE A 291 -0.99 13.41 34.99
N ASP A 292 -1.93 13.55 35.93
CA ASP A 292 -2.70 12.43 36.50
C ASP A 292 -3.93 12.14 35.63
N ASP A 293 -3.89 11.01 34.94
CA ASP A 293 -4.98 10.50 34.10
C ASP A 293 -5.73 9.32 34.74
N ALA A 294 -5.59 9.09 36.05
CA ALA A 294 -6.22 7.96 36.73
C ALA A 294 -7.75 7.94 36.61
N ALA A 295 -8.38 9.12 36.49
CA ALA A 295 -9.82 9.27 36.29
C ALA A 295 -10.28 9.01 34.85
N TRP A 296 -9.37 8.87 33.88
CA TRP A 296 -9.70 8.62 32.49
C TRP A 296 -10.08 7.16 32.25
N THR A 297 -10.93 6.95 31.26
CA THR A 297 -11.40 5.63 30.86
C THR A 297 -10.23 4.81 30.31
N ALA A 298 -10.19 3.51 30.57
CA ALA A 298 -9.22 2.60 29.95
C ALA A 298 -9.80 1.98 28.68
N GLY A 299 -9.00 1.90 27.62
CA GLY A 299 -9.38 1.27 26.35
C GLY A 299 -8.20 0.51 25.75
N THR A 300 -8.49 -0.50 24.93
CA THR A 300 -7.49 -1.21 24.13
C THR A 300 -7.09 -0.36 22.92
N SER A 301 -5.79 -0.32 22.58
CA SER A 301 -5.21 0.41 21.44
C SER A 301 -5.96 0.17 20.13
N GLY A 302 -5.89 1.14 19.23
CA GLY A 302 -6.73 1.18 18.02
C GLY A 302 -8.08 1.80 18.34
N PHE A 303 -8.14 3.14 18.37
CA PHE A 303 -9.33 3.89 18.72
C PHE A 303 -10.02 4.38 17.46
N GLY A 304 -11.28 4.02 17.24
CA GLY A 304 -11.96 4.45 16.01
C GLY A 304 -13.35 3.88 15.79
N ALA A 305 -13.93 4.19 14.64
CA ALA A 305 -15.22 3.67 14.22
C ALA A 305 -15.07 2.27 13.63
N THR A 306 -15.97 1.34 14.03
CA THR A 306 -16.01 0.00 13.46
C THR A 306 -16.24 0.06 11.95
N GLY A 307 -15.46 -0.71 11.18
CA GLY A 307 -15.54 -0.72 9.72
C GLY A 307 -14.63 0.31 9.03
N THR A 308 -13.88 1.12 9.78
CA THR A 308 -12.82 1.94 9.20
C THR A 308 -11.81 1.05 8.47
N ARG A 309 -11.52 1.38 7.22
CA ARG A 309 -10.68 0.56 6.34
C ARG A 309 -9.29 0.38 6.96
N PHE A 310 -8.78 -0.87 6.98
CA PHE A 310 -7.50 -1.28 7.57
C PHE A 310 -7.34 -1.10 9.07
N ALA A 311 -8.31 -0.48 9.75
CA ALA A 311 -8.23 -0.22 11.17
C ALA A 311 -8.44 -1.50 11.98
N ASN A 312 -7.51 -1.80 12.89
CA ASN A 312 -7.75 -2.78 13.94
C ASN A 312 -8.34 -2.06 15.17
N VAL A 313 -9.66 -1.94 15.20
CA VAL A 313 -10.35 -1.18 16.26
C VAL A 313 -10.46 -2.02 17.54
N GLY A 314 -9.64 -1.68 18.54
CA GLY A 314 -9.71 -2.23 19.89
C GLY A 314 -10.67 -1.47 20.81
N THR A 315 -10.84 -0.17 20.61
CA THR A 315 -11.80 0.67 21.36
C THR A 315 -12.65 1.51 20.41
N PRO A 316 -13.98 1.37 20.44
CA PRO A 316 -14.87 2.24 19.67
C PRO A 316 -14.76 3.71 20.11
N TRP A 317 -14.60 4.60 19.13
CA TRP A 317 -14.62 6.05 19.31
C TRP A 317 -15.32 6.69 18.10
N THR A 318 -16.32 7.54 18.37
CA THR A 318 -17.16 8.16 17.33
C THR A 318 -17.43 9.67 17.54
N SER A 319 -16.77 10.32 18.51
CA SER A 319 -16.89 11.77 18.74
C SER A 319 -15.89 12.55 17.88
N SER A 320 -15.99 13.89 17.84
CA SER A 320 -15.02 14.71 17.09
C SER A 320 -13.61 14.62 17.67
N ASP A 321 -13.47 14.48 18.98
CA ASP A 321 -12.16 14.52 19.62
C ASP A 321 -11.95 13.33 20.56
N ILE A 322 -10.68 12.92 20.63
CA ILE A 322 -10.17 12.00 21.64
C ILE A 322 -8.78 12.42 22.09
N TRP A 323 -8.58 12.33 23.40
CA TRP A 323 -7.28 12.51 24.05
C TRP A 323 -6.87 11.17 24.64
N LEU A 324 -5.67 10.70 24.29
CA LEU A 324 -5.09 9.43 24.70
C LEU A 324 -3.83 9.66 25.50
N ARG A 325 -3.58 8.81 26.49
CA ARG A 325 -2.33 8.76 27.25
C ARG A 325 -1.92 7.32 27.54
N ARG A 326 -0.62 7.06 27.47
CA ARG A 326 -0.04 5.78 27.85
C ARG A 326 1.37 5.97 28.40
N ALA A 327 1.61 5.42 29.59
CA ALA A 327 2.95 5.23 30.10
C ALA A 327 3.57 3.99 29.45
N VAL A 328 4.82 4.12 29.02
CA VAL A 328 5.60 3.05 28.39
C VAL A 328 6.99 2.98 29.01
N ASP A 329 7.54 1.79 29.11
CA ASP A 329 8.92 1.60 29.56
C ASP A 329 9.82 1.38 28.34
N VAL A 330 10.84 2.22 28.20
CA VAL A 330 11.79 2.20 27.10
C VAL A 330 13.16 1.83 27.66
N ALA A 331 13.58 0.58 27.45
CA ALA A 331 14.82 0.06 28.03
C ALA A 331 16.06 0.92 27.70
N ALA A 332 16.15 1.41 26.47
CA ALA A 332 17.15 2.37 26.01
C ALA A 332 16.57 3.24 24.89
N VAL A 333 17.02 4.50 24.80
CA VAL A 333 16.57 5.40 23.74
C VAL A 333 16.98 4.83 22.38
N PRO A 334 16.03 4.69 21.43
CA PRO A 334 16.32 4.23 20.07
C PRO A 334 17.41 5.03 19.35
N ASP A 335 18.19 4.36 18.51
CA ASP A 335 19.23 5.01 17.71
C ASP A 335 18.63 5.83 16.57
N ALA A 336 17.55 5.33 15.95
CA ALA A 336 16.78 6.03 14.93
C ALA A 336 15.29 5.82 15.19
N PRO A 337 14.71 6.60 16.13
CA PRO A 337 13.31 6.47 16.50
C PRO A 337 12.37 6.97 15.40
N TYR A 338 11.29 6.22 15.18
CA TYR A 338 10.15 6.60 14.37
C TYR A 338 8.87 6.47 15.18
N LEU A 339 8.01 7.48 15.09
CA LEU A 339 6.62 7.34 15.43
C LEU A 339 5.96 6.46 14.36
N ARG A 340 5.32 5.37 14.78
CA ARG A 340 4.51 4.54 13.89
C ARG A 340 3.05 4.87 14.14
N VAL A 341 2.37 5.48 13.17
CA VAL A 341 1.05 6.07 13.39
C VAL A 341 0.10 5.76 12.25
N PHE A 342 -1.11 5.36 12.60
CA PHE A 342 -2.26 5.30 11.69
C PHE A 342 -3.30 6.28 12.23
N HIS A 343 -3.63 7.30 11.44
CA HIS A 343 -4.60 8.32 11.80
C HIS A 343 -5.54 8.61 10.62
N ASP A 344 -6.78 8.90 10.94
CA ASP A 344 -7.77 9.47 10.03
C ASP A 344 -8.12 10.87 10.55
N ASP A 345 -7.92 11.88 9.70
CA ASP A 345 -7.87 13.31 10.05
C ASP A 345 -6.72 13.69 11.02
N ASP A 346 -6.78 14.92 11.54
CA ASP A 346 -5.65 15.58 12.18
C ASP A 346 -5.30 14.95 13.53
N ALA A 347 -4.00 14.83 13.82
CA ALA A 347 -3.52 14.32 15.09
C ALA A 347 -2.25 15.01 15.56
N GLN A 348 -2.13 15.18 16.87
CA GLN A 348 -0.93 15.66 17.53
C GLN A 348 -0.42 14.58 18.48
N VAL A 349 0.86 14.27 18.39
CA VAL A 349 1.51 13.30 19.26
C VAL A 349 2.59 13.98 20.09
N TYR A 350 2.55 13.72 21.38
CA TYR A 350 3.47 14.24 22.38
C TYR A 350 4.21 13.09 23.06
N VAL A 351 5.47 13.33 23.39
CA VAL A 351 6.28 12.43 24.23
C VAL A 351 6.85 13.26 25.37
N ASN A 352 6.54 12.85 26.61
CA ASN A 352 6.98 13.54 27.84
C ASN A 352 6.71 15.06 27.80
N GLY A 353 5.55 15.46 27.30
CA GLY A 353 5.14 16.86 27.16
C GLY A 353 5.68 17.61 25.94
N THR A 354 6.61 17.02 25.17
CA THR A 354 7.11 17.63 23.93
C THR A 354 6.27 17.20 22.74
N LEU A 355 5.77 18.14 21.93
CA LEU A 355 5.12 17.84 20.65
C LEU A 355 6.14 17.23 19.69
N VAL A 356 5.95 15.96 19.31
CA VAL A 356 6.88 15.22 18.45
C VAL A 356 6.37 15.04 17.03
N ALA A 357 5.06 15.13 16.82
CA ALA A 357 4.45 15.09 15.49
C ALA A 357 3.14 15.87 15.45
N GLN A 358 2.94 16.60 14.35
CA GLN A 358 1.66 17.19 13.98
C GLN A 358 1.29 16.65 12.59
N LEU A 359 0.20 15.90 12.56
CA LEU A 359 -0.27 15.11 11.44
C LEU A 359 -1.55 15.75 10.93
N ALA A 360 -1.66 15.89 9.61
CA ALA A 360 -2.81 16.51 8.97
C ALA A 360 -3.45 15.56 7.95
N GLY A 361 -4.78 15.59 7.86
CA GLY A 361 -5.54 14.68 7.00
C GLY A 361 -5.38 13.22 7.41
N ALA A 362 -5.62 12.28 6.49
CA ALA A 362 -5.59 10.85 6.78
C ALA A 362 -4.45 10.13 6.05
N ASN A 363 -3.99 9.01 6.61
CA ASN A 363 -3.14 8.06 5.92
C ASN A 363 -3.87 6.73 5.64
N ALA A 364 -3.35 5.94 4.69
CA ALA A 364 -4.00 4.71 4.24
C ALA A 364 -3.65 3.47 5.10
N GLY A 365 -3.01 3.67 6.26
CA GLY A 365 -2.45 2.62 7.11
C GLY A 365 -1.35 3.18 8.01
N PHE A 366 -0.62 2.31 8.72
CA PHE A 366 0.51 2.75 9.54
C PHE A 366 1.62 3.38 8.72
N ALA A 367 1.91 4.66 8.98
CA ALA A 367 3.07 5.37 8.45
C ALA A 367 4.15 5.51 9.52
N TYR A 368 5.38 5.72 9.07
CA TYR A 368 6.55 5.94 9.92
C TYR A 368 7.02 7.38 9.81
N VAL A 369 6.90 8.14 10.89
CA VAL A 369 7.32 9.53 10.98
C VAL A 369 8.64 9.60 11.78
N PRO A 370 9.75 10.05 11.18
CA PRO A 370 11.04 10.08 11.86
C PRO A 370 11.02 11.07 13.03
N LEU A 371 11.50 10.65 14.19
CA LEU A 371 11.69 11.53 15.34
C LEU A 371 13.13 12.08 15.31
N THR A 372 13.26 13.37 14.99
CA THR A 372 14.56 14.04 14.84
C THR A 372 14.68 15.24 15.78
N GLY A 373 15.90 15.71 16.04
CA GLY A 373 16.15 16.91 16.86
C GLY A 373 15.47 16.84 18.22
N ALA A 374 14.67 17.87 18.54
CA ALA A 374 13.93 17.97 19.81
C ALA A 374 12.97 16.79 20.05
N ALA A 375 12.37 16.24 18.99
CA ALA A 375 11.47 15.10 19.09
C ALA A 375 12.20 13.82 19.52
N ARG A 376 13.46 13.65 19.09
CA ARG A 376 14.31 12.54 19.54
C ARG A 376 14.71 12.69 21.01
N THR A 377 15.06 13.90 21.43
CA THR A 377 15.51 14.17 22.81
C THR A 377 14.40 14.10 23.85
N ALA A 378 13.14 14.05 23.40
CA ALA A 378 11.99 13.86 24.28
C ALA A 378 11.94 12.45 24.89
N LEU A 379 12.56 11.45 24.25
CA LEU A 379 12.64 10.07 24.75
C LEU A 379 13.77 9.93 25.77
N GLN A 380 13.50 9.16 26.84
CA GLN A 380 14.49 8.83 27.87
C GLN A 380 14.50 7.32 28.17
N PRO A 381 15.58 6.76 28.75
CA PRO A 381 15.54 5.42 29.30
C PRO A 381 14.51 5.33 30.44
N GLY A 382 13.86 4.18 30.59
CA GLY A 382 12.84 3.94 31.59
C GLY A 382 11.46 4.48 31.18
N LYS A 383 10.73 5.04 32.15
CA LYS A 383 9.35 5.50 31.97
C LYS A 383 9.27 6.72 31.03
N ASN A 384 8.44 6.60 30.00
CA ASN A 384 8.01 7.68 29.12
C ASN A 384 6.48 7.74 29.11
N VAL A 385 5.92 8.90 28.74
CA VAL A 385 4.49 9.08 28.49
C VAL A 385 4.29 9.50 27.05
N ILE A 386 3.48 8.74 26.32
CA ILE A 386 2.98 9.12 24.99
C ILE A 386 1.58 9.67 25.19
N ALA A 387 1.32 10.86 24.67
CA ALA A 387 0.01 11.49 24.69
C ALA A 387 -0.41 11.87 23.26
N VAL A 388 -1.69 11.71 22.94
CA VAL A 388 -2.21 11.93 21.60
C VAL A 388 -3.49 12.73 21.68
N HIS A 389 -3.66 13.72 20.82
CA HIS A 389 -4.95 14.31 20.53
C HIS A 389 -5.26 14.03 19.07
N ALA A 390 -6.41 13.44 18.78
CA ALA A 390 -6.92 13.27 17.43
C ALA A 390 -8.23 14.02 17.28
N HIS A 391 -8.37 14.73 16.16
CA HIS A 391 -9.53 15.53 15.81
C HIS A 391 -10.11 15.03 14.50
N GLN A 392 -11.28 14.40 14.60
CA GLN A 392 -12.07 13.89 13.49
C GLN A 392 -13.02 14.97 12.97
N THR A 393 -12.93 15.28 11.68
CA THR A 393 -13.84 16.19 10.97
C THR A 393 -14.81 15.45 10.05
N ARG A 394 -14.36 14.41 9.33
CA ARG A 394 -15.17 13.67 8.35
C ARG A 394 -14.55 12.31 7.97
N GLY A 395 -15.36 11.42 7.43
CA GLY A 395 -14.87 10.23 6.73
C GLY A 395 -14.81 8.99 7.62
N GLY A 396 -13.66 8.31 7.65
CA GLY A 396 -13.44 7.17 8.53
C GLY A 396 -13.38 7.62 9.98
N GLN A 397 -12.72 6.86 10.86
CA GLN A 397 -12.27 7.37 12.15
C GLN A 397 -11.29 6.39 12.76
N PHE A 398 -10.02 6.79 12.91
CA PHE A 398 -9.03 5.94 13.55
C PHE A 398 -7.84 6.74 14.09
N ILE A 399 -7.31 6.31 15.22
CA ILE A 399 -6.00 6.72 15.72
C ILE A 399 -5.34 5.55 16.45
N ASP A 400 -4.09 5.29 16.09
CA ASP A 400 -3.23 4.37 16.80
C ASP A 400 -1.76 4.75 16.67
N VAL A 401 -1.00 4.55 17.74
CA VAL A 401 0.35 5.05 17.88
C VAL A 401 1.26 4.00 18.52
N GLY A 402 2.40 3.77 17.87
CA GLY A 402 3.53 3.01 18.37
C GLY A 402 4.85 3.76 18.20
N LEU A 403 5.92 3.15 18.68
CA LEU A 403 7.29 3.66 18.56
C LEU A 403 8.16 2.54 17.99
N ALA A 404 8.92 2.84 16.95
CA ALA A 404 9.84 1.91 16.31
C ALA A 404 11.28 2.46 16.34
N ASP A 405 12.25 1.57 16.32
CA ASP A 405 13.66 1.85 16.07
C ASP A 405 14.05 1.21 14.74
N VAL A 406 14.62 2.00 13.84
CA VAL A 406 14.87 1.60 12.45
C VAL A 406 16.36 1.56 12.19
N THR A 407 16.89 0.37 11.90
CA THR A 407 18.30 0.22 11.53
C THR A 407 18.42 -0.09 10.05
N GLU A 408 18.95 0.84 9.28
CA GLU A 408 19.32 0.59 7.88
C GLU A 408 20.45 -0.45 7.81
N ARG A 409 20.32 -1.40 6.89
CA ARG A 409 21.34 -2.42 6.67
C ARG A 409 22.20 -2.03 5.48
N SER A 410 23.51 -1.94 5.71
CA SER A 410 24.48 -1.86 4.61
C SER A 410 24.53 -3.19 3.86
N ARG A 411 24.90 -3.13 2.58
CA ARG A 411 25.23 -4.31 1.80
C ARG A 411 26.50 -4.98 2.28
#